data_AF-A0A7C6Y2Q5-F1
#
_entry.id   AF-A0A7C6Y2Q5-F1
#
_cell.length_a   1.000
_cell.length_b   1.000
_cell.length_c   1.000
_cell.angle_alpha   90.00
_cell.angle_beta   90.00
_cell.angle_gamma   90.00
#
_symmetry.space_group_name_H-M   'P 1'
#
loop_
_entity.id
_entity.type
_entity.pdbx_description
1 polymer ?
#
loop_
_entity_poly.entity_id
_entity_poly.type
_entity_poly.pdbx_seq_one_letter_code
_entity_poly.pdbx_strand_id
1 'polypeptide(L)'
;YDFLVENKIKCSSCGSVNWSPIREFNMMFKTFQGVVEETSNQIYLRPETAQGIFINFKNVLRTSRKKIPFGIAQVGKSFRNEITPGNFIFRTREFEQMELQYFIKPGTEKDEFKNWKKFCFNWLLSLGMKESNLRLDDHKEEALSHYSDATTDIQYKFPWGFDEMWGIASRTNFDLTQHQNHSKVDMTYLDPETNERYIPYVIEPSVGVERLFFAFLADGYQIEELADGKTRELLKIHPALAPYKAAVLPLNKKLHSDKAEEVYKSLAKYFDVVYDETQNIGKRYRRQDQIGTYLAVTIDDETLNNGTVTVRNRDTMEQDIVKLENLVEYIEKAVKF
;
A
#
# COMPACT_ATOMS: atom_id res chain seq x y z
N TYR A 1 -18.63 -22.31 22.00
CA TYR A 1 -19.78 -21.81 22.77
C TYR A 1 -19.61 -22.25 24.22
N ASP A 2 -19.37 -23.54 24.45
CA ASP A 2 -19.21 -24.12 25.79
C ASP A 2 -18.15 -23.41 26.64
N PHE A 3 -16.98 -23.10 26.05
CA PHE A 3 -15.95 -22.31 26.74
C PHE A 3 -16.47 -20.99 27.35
N LEU A 4 -17.31 -20.23 26.63
CA LEU A 4 -17.85 -18.94 27.12
C LEU A 4 -18.80 -19.13 28.29
N VAL A 5 -19.63 -20.18 28.23
CA VAL A 5 -20.65 -20.50 29.24
C VAL A 5 -19.99 -21.08 30.49
N GLU A 6 -19.08 -22.06 30.33
CA GLU A 6 -18.36 -22.72 31.41
C GLU A 6 -17.49 -21.74 32.20
N ASN A 7 -16.79 -20.85 31.50
CA ASN A 7 -15.92 -19.84 32.13
C ASN A 7 -16.66 -18.57 32.56
N LYS A 8 -18.00 -18.51 32.38
CA LYS A 8 -18.85 -17.35 32.74
C LYS A 8 -18.28 -16.02 32.23
N ILE A 9 -17.81 -16.01 30.98
CA ILE A 9 -17.23 -14.82 30.35
C ILE A 9 -18.30 -13.74 30.29
N LYS A 10 -18.03 -12.58 30.90
CA LYS A 10 -18.95 -11.45 30.95
C LYS A 10 -18.83 -10.62 29.68
N CYS A 11 -19.96 -10.21 29.11
CA CYS A 11 -20.00 -9.22 28.04
C CYS A 11 -19.38 -7.91 28.53
N SER A 12 -18.41 -7.36 27.79
CA SER A 12 -17.72 -6.12 28.14
C SER A 12 -18.65 -4.90 28.21
N SER A 13 -19.76 -4.91 27.47
CA SER A 13 -20.68 -3.77 27.39
C SER A 13 -21.79 -3.80 28.45
N CYS A 14 -22.30 -4.98 28.82
CA CYS A 14 -23.46 -5.09 29.72
C CYS A 14 -23.27 -6.05 30.91
N GLY A 15 -22.13 -6.73 31.01
CA GLY A 15 -21.82 -7.65 32.11
C GLY A 15 -22.60 -8.97 32.10
N SER A 16 -23.51 -9.18 31.14
CA SER A 16 -24.27 -10.42 31.00
C SER A 16 -23.36 -11.60 30.64
N VAL A 17 -23.73 -12.79 31.12
CA VAL A 17 -23.10 -14.08 30.78
C VAL A 17 -24.00 -14.96 29.92
N ASN A 18 -25.19 -14.47 29.55
CA ASN A 18 -26.14 -15.19 28.73
C ASN A 18 -25.81 -14.98 27.25
N TRP A 19 -25.04 -15.90 26.67
CA TRP A 19 -24.62 -15.86 25.27
C TRP A 19 -25.61 -16.62 24.39
N SER A 20 -25.90 -16.09 23.20
CA SER A 20 -26.56 -16.88 22.15
C SER A 20 -25.61 -17.92 21.55
N PRO A 21 -26.12 -18.99 20.92
CA PRO A 21 -25.28 -19.94 20.20
C PRO A 21 -24.40 -19.23 19.17
N ILE A 22 -23.14 -19.67 19.05
CA ILE A 22 -22.23 -19.17 18.02
C ILE A 22 -22.79 -19.55 16.66
N ARG A 23 -22.89 -18.58 15.76
CA ARG A 23 -23.33 -18.76 14.38
C ARG A 23 -22.20 -18.36 13.45
N GLU A 24 -22.02 -19.13 12.39
CA GLU A 24 -21.16 -18.71 11.30
C GLU A 24 -21.81 -17.53 10.57
N PHE A 25 -21.01 -16.50 10.32
CA PHE A 25 -21.42 -15.33 9.58
C PHE A 25 -20.57 -15.22 8.32
N ASN A 26 -21.22 -15.29 7.15
CA ASN A 26 -20.53 -15.08 5.89
C ASN A 26 -20.18 -13.61 5.73
N MET A 27 -18.89 -13.31 5.65
CA MET A 27 -18.37 -11.95 5.50
C MET A 27 -18.37 -11.45 4.04
N MET A 28 -18.87 -12.21 3.07
CA MET A 28 -18.99 -11.72 1.69
C MET A 28 -20.28 -10.93 1.50
N PHE A 29 -20.20 -9.83 0.77
CA PHE A 29 -21.40 -9.11 0.32
C PHE A 29 -22.07 -9.89 -0.80
N LYS A 30 -23.30 -10.34 -0.52
CA LYS A 30 -24.17 -11.02 -1.48
C LYS A 30 -25.03 -9.99 -2.21
N THR A 31 -25.17 -10.15 -3.53
CA THR A 31 -26.09 -9.39 -4.37
C THR A 31 -26.62 -10.28 -5.50
N PHE A 32 -27.45 -9.71 -6.37
CA PHE A 32 -28.17 -10.42 -7.42
C PHE A 32 -28.01 -9.73 -8.78
N GLN A 33 -27.70 -10.50 -9.82
CA GLN A 33 -27.60 -10.02 -11.19
C GLN A 33 -28.84 -10.45 -11.97
N GLY A 34 -29.69 -9.47 -12.33
CA GLY A 34 -30.92 -9.67 -13.08
C GLY A 34 -31.95 -8.58 -12.77
N VAL A 35 -33.00 -8.48 -13.58
CA VAL A 35 -34.07 -7.47 -13.39
C VAL A 35 -35.06 -7.92 -12.32
N VAL A 36 -35.31 -9.23 -12.22
CA VAL A 36 -36.29 -9.84 -11.31
C VAL A 36 -35.55 -10.73 -10.32
N GLU A 37 -35.64 -10.42 -9.02
CA GLU A 37 -34.89 -11.08 -7.95
C GLU A 37 -35.11 -12.61 -7.94
N GLU A 38 -36.33 -13.07 -8.19
CA GLU A 38 -36.72 -14.49 -8.20
C GLU A 38 -36.02 -15.32 -9.30
N THR A 39 -35.58 -14.67 -10.39
CA THR A 39 -34.88 -15.33 -11.51
C THR A 39 -33.43 -14.86 -11.65
N SER A 40 -32.98 -14.03 -10.70
CA SER A 40 -31.67 -13.40 -10.76
C SER A 40 -30.57 -14.37 -10.32
N ASN A 41 -29.39 -14.20 -10.92
CA ASN A 41 -28.21 -14.96 -10.53
C ASN A 41 -27.62 -14.37 -9.25
N GLN A 42 -27.51 -15.20 -8.22
CA GLN A 42 -26.80 -14.81 -7.00
C GLN A 42 -25.30 -14.61 -7.32
N ILE A 43 -24.76 -13.46 -6.95
CA ILE A 43 -23.35 -13.10 -7.11
C ILE A 43 -22.82 -12.47 -5.83
N TYR A 44 -21.50 -12.30 -5.76
CA TYR A 44 -20.81 -11.73 -4.61
C TYR A 44 -19.88 -10.62 -5.04
N LEU A 45 -19.75 -9.59 -4.20
CA LEU A 45 -18.59 -8.72 -4.29
C LEU A 45 -17.38 -9.49 -3.75
N ARG A 46 -16.29 -9.47 -4.52
CA ARG A 46 -15.09 -10.23 -4.19
C ARG A 46 -14.50 -9.78 -2.84
N PRO A 47 -14.15 -10.71 -1.92
CA PRO A 47 -13.51 -10.38 -0.65
C PRO A 47 -11.99 -10.20 -0.76
N GLU A 48 -11.42 -10.53 -1.93
CA GLU A 48 -10.01 -10.44 -2.30
C GLU A 48 -9.86 -10.27 -3.82
N THR A 49 -8.67 -9.93 -4.29
CA THR A 49 -8.38 -9.74 -5.72
C THR A 49 -7.80 -10.99 -6.40
N ALA A 50 -7.20 -11.88 -5.61
CA ALA A 50 -6.52 -13.11 -6.01
C ALA A 50 -7.34 -14.01 -6.96
N GLN A 51 -8.63 -14.20 -6.69
CA GLN A 51 -9.48 -15.10 -7.50
C GLN A 51 -9.54 -14.71 -8.98
N GLY A 52 -9.48 -13.40 -9.29
CA GLY A 52 -9.44 -12.90 -10.67
C GLY A 52 -8.17 -13.30 -11.43
N ILE A 53 -7.07 -13.49 -10.70
CA ILE A 53 -5.79 -13.93 -11.24
C ILE A 53 -5.84 -15.42 -11.55
N PHE A 54 -6.34 -16.24 -10.63
CA PHE A 54 -6.40 -17.70 -10.81
C PHE A 54 -7.28 -18.11 -11.99
N ILE A 55 -8.47 -17.52 -12.15
CA ILE A 55 -9.34 -17.80 -13.30
C ILE A 55 -8.69 -17.44 -14.65
N ASN A 56 -7.74 -16.49 -14.66
CA ASN A 56 -7.06 -16.01 -15.85
C ASN A 56 -5.65 -16.59 -16.04
N PHE A 57 -5.21 -17.52 -15.18
CA PHE A 57 -3.87 -18.08 -15.22
C PHE A 57 -3.47 -18.56 -16.63
N LYS A 58 -4.30 -19.40 -17.27
CA LYS A 58 -4.03 -19.93 -18.62
C LYS A 58 -4.04 -18.84 -19.69
N ASN A 59 -4.91 -17.84 -19.56
CA ASN A 59 -4.98 -16.72 -20.50
C ASN A 59 -3.69 -15.90 -20.45
N VAL A 60 -3.24 -15.53 -19.25
CA VAL A 60 -2.01 -14.74 -19.07
C VAL A 60 -0.78 -15.54 -19.47
N LEU A 61 -0.70 -16.82 -19.09
CA LEU A 61 0.40 -17.69 -19.49
C LEU A 61 0.55 -17.76 -21.02
N ARG A 62 -0.56 -17.96 -21.73
CA ARG A 62 -0.59 -18.07 -23.20
C ARG A 62 -0.18 -16.76 -23.89
N THR A 63 -0.67 -15.62 -23.41
CA THR A 63 -0.42 -14.32 -24.07
C THR A 63 0.95 -13.74 -23.73
N SER A 64 1.42 -13.92 -22.49
CA SER A 64 2.71 -13.38 -22.03
C SER A 64 3.92 -14.23 -22.42
N ARG A 65 3.69 -15.51 -22.77
CA ARG A 65 4.74 -16.50 -23.08
C ARG A 65 5.79 -16.63 -21.97
N LYS A 66 5.41 -16.33 -20.72
CA LYS A 66 6.28 -16.48 -19.55
C LYS A 66 6.51 -17.97 -19.24
N LYS A 67 7.70 -18.29 -18.75
CA LYS A 67 8.00 -19.57 -18.09
C LYS A 67 7.83 -19.42 -16.59
N ILE A 68 7.61 -20.53 -15.90
CA ILE A 68 7.66 -20.54 -14.44
C ILE A 68 9.14 -20.45 -13.99
N PRO A 69 9.46 -19.62 -12.97
CA PRO A 69 8.53 -18.85 -12.16
C PRO A 69 8.12 -17.50 -12.78
N PHE A 70 6.87 -17.09 -12.56
CA PHE A 70 6.38 -15.75 -12.94
C PHE A 70 5.24 -15.29 -12.03
N GLY A 71 5.05 -13.97 -11.95
CA GLY A 71 3.99 -13.35 -11.15
C GLY A 71 2.89 -12.69 -11.97
N ILE A 72 1.68 -12.67 -11.42
CA ILE A 72 0.58 -11.81 -11.87
C ILE A 72 0.18 -10.94 -10.68
N ALA A 73 0.26 -9.62 -10.84
CA ALA A 73 -0.12 -8.66 -9.80
C ALA A 73 -1.46 -8.01 -10.16
N GLN A 74 -2.25 -7.69 -9.15
CA GLN A 74 -3.49 -6.94 -9.30
C GLN A 74 -3.62 -5.94 -8.15
N VAL A 75 -4.03 -4.72 -8.50
CA VAL A 75 -4.48 -3.71 -7.55
C VAL A 75 -5.97 -3.48 -7.76
N GLY A 76 -6.74 -3.47 -6.68
CA GLY A 76 -8.12 -3.04 -6.77
C GLY A 76 -8.94 -3.29 -5.51
N LYS A 77 -10.22 -2.90 -5.61
CA LYS A 77 -11.17 -2.97 -4.49
C LYS A 77 -11.53 -4.40 -4.11
N SER A 78 -11.70 -4.59 -2.82
CA SER A 78 -12.21 -5.79 -2.15
C SER A 78 -13.23 -5.39 -1.08
N PHE A 79 -14.15 -6.31 -0.79
CA PHE A 79 -15.28 -6.03 0.09
C PHE A 79 -15.45 -7.12 1.15
N ARG A 80 -15.42 -6.74 2.42
CA ARG A 80 -15.68 -7.65 3.55
C ARG A 80 -16.78 -7.06 4.42
N ASN A 81 -17.84 -7.80 4.68
CA ASN A 81 -18.97 -7.42 5.49
C ASN A 81 -18.62 -7.47 6.99
N GLU A 82 -17.63 -6.67 7.37
CA GLU A 82 -17.06 -6.60 8.70
C GLU A 82 -18.14 -6.29 9.75
N ILE A 83 -18.14 -7.09 10.83
CA ILE A 83 -19.17 -7.05 11.87
C ILE A 83 -18.96 -5.82 12.75
N THR A 84 -17.70 -5.52 13.09
CA THR A 84 -17.35 -4.37 13.93
C THR A 84 -16.25 -3.56 13.25
N PRO A 85 -16.62 -2.60 12.39
CA PRO A 85 -15.68 -1.59 11.90
C PRO A 85 -15.00 -0.87 13.07
N GLY A 86 -13.74 -0.51 12.91
CA GLY A 86 -12.94 0.06 13.99
C GLY A 86 -11.59 0.57 13.52
N ASN A 87 -10.92 1.35 14.38
CA ASN A 87 -9.59 1.91 14.13
C ASN A 87 -9.47 2.67 12.78
N PHE A 88 -10.45 3.55 12.52
CA PHE A 88 -10.48 4.42 11.33
C PHE A 88 -10.41 3.63 10.01
N ILE A 89 -9.34 3.76 9.22
CA ILE A 89 -9.16 3.09 7.93
C ILE A 89 -8.65 1.64 8.06
N PHE A 90 -8.44 1.13 9.28
CA PHE A 90 -7.85 -0.19 9.49
C PHE A 90 -8.86 -1.34 9.32
N ARG A 91 -10.12 -1.14 9.73
CA ARG A 91 -11.22 -2.10 9.55
C ARG A 91 -12.41 -1.42 8.87
N THR A 92 -12.41 -1.48 7.55
CA THR A 92 -13.48 -0.97 6.68
C THR A 92 -14.17 -2.13 5.96
N ARG A 93 -15.32 -1.82 5.33
CA ARG A 93 -16.08 -2.81 4.53
C ARG A 93 -15.71 -2.83 3.05
N GLU A 94 -15.12 -1.75 2.59
CA GLU A 94 -14.54 -1.57 1.27
C GLU A 94 -13.11 -1.05 1.48
N PHE A 95 -12.16 -1.67 0.79
CA PHE A 95 -10.75 -1.31 0.83
C PHE A 95 -10.06 -1.76 -0.46
N GLU A 96 -8.85 -1.29 -0.71
CA GLU A 96 -8.03 -1.69 -1.85
C GLU A 96 -6.91 -2.62 -1.40
N GLN A 97 -6.61 -3.61 -2.25
CA GLN A 97 -5.48 -4.52 -2.03
C GLN A 97 -4.53 -4.45 -3.21
N MET A 98 -3.25 -4.64 -2.91
CA MET A 98 -2.23 -4.99 -3.90
C MET A 98 -1.83 -6.43 -3.62
N GLU A 99 -2.17 -7.33 -4.54
CA GLU A 99 -1.87 -8.75 -4.39
C GLU A 99 -1.04 -9.22 -5.58
N LEU A 100 -0.08 -10.08 -5.30
CA LEU A 100 0.72 -10.77 -6.30
C LEU A 100 0.53 -12.27 -6.13
N GLN A 101 0.21 -12.97 -7.22
CA GLN A 101 0.26 -14.42 -7.26
C GLN A 101 1.52 -14.83 -8.03
N TYR A 102 2.52 -15.32 -7.31
CA TYR A 102 3.79 -15.75 -7.85
C TYR A 102 3.80 -17.26 -8.05
N PHE A 103 3.64 -17.69 -9.30
CA PHE A 103 3.57 -19.08 -9.68
C PHE A 103 4.97 -19.69 -9.78
N ILE A 104 5.20 -20.78 -9.05
CA ILE A 104 6.49 -21.44 -8.88
C ILE A 104 6.39 -22.94 -9.15
N LYS A 105 7.54 -23.60 -9.30
CA LYS A 105 7.61 -25.06 -9.43
C LYS A 105 7.39 -25.70 -8.04
N PRO A 106 6.57 -26.75 -7.91
CA PRO A 106 6.47 -27.50 -6.66
C PRO A 106 7.85 -28.00 -6.20
N GLY A 107 8.16 -27.86 -4.91
CA GLY A 107 9.45 -28.20 -4.32
C GLY A 107 10.41 -27.01 -4.17
N THR A 108 10.07 -25.83 -4.71
CA THR A 108 10.87 -24.60 -4.55
C THR A 108 10.22 -23.59 -3.60
N GLU A 109 9.07 -23.92 -2.99
CA GLU A 109 8.26 -22.99 -2.21
C GLU A 109 8.97 -22.41 -0.99
N LYS A 110 9.81 -23.20 -0.30
CA LYS A 110 10.53 -22.73 0.88
C LYS A 110 11.51 -21.60 0.57
N ASP A 111 12.25 -21.73 -0.52
CA ASP A 111 13.24 -20.74 -0.94
C ASP A 111 12.54 -19.48 -1.48
N GLU A 112 11.51 -19.67 -2.30
CA GLU A 112 10.73 -18.56 -2.87
C GLU A 112 9.97 -17.79 -1.77
N PHE A 113 9.35 -18.47 -0.82
CA PHE A 113 8.70 -17.85 0.33
C PHE A 113 9.67 -16.99 1.14
N LYS A 114 10.87 -17.52 1.42
CA LYS A 114 11.93 -16.78 2.13
C LYS A 114 12.39 -15.55 1.35
N ASN A 115 12.53 -15.67 0.03
CA ASN A 115 12.93 -14.57 -0.85
C ASN A 115 11.87 -13.46 -0.87
N TRP A 116 10.59 -13.81 -1.03
CA TRP A 116 9.48 -12.85 -0.99
C TRP A 116 9.33 -12.18 0.36
N LYS A 117 9.45 -12.92 1.47
CA LYS A 117 9.47 -12.35 2.82
C LYS A 117 10.55 -11.28 2.97
N LYS A 118 11.79 -11.59 2.55
CA LYS A 118 12.91 -10.65 2.60
C LYS A 118 12.70 -9.46 1.67
N PHE A 119 12.17 -9.69 0.47
CA PHE A 119 11.88 -8.64 -0.50
C PHE A 119 10.86 -7.63 0.06
N CYS A 120 9.70 -8.11 0.53
CA CYS A 120 8.65 -7.24 1.09
C CYS A 120 9.14 -6.45 2.29
N PHE A 121 9.87 -7.08 3.20
CA PHE A 121 10.46 -6.39 4.36
C PHE A 121 11.47 -5.31 3.94
N ASN A 122 12.41 -5.65 3.05
CA ASN A 122 13.42 -4.69 2.57
C ASN A 122 12.81 -3.56 1.73
N TRP A 123 11.72 -3.82 1.00
CA TRP A 123 11.01 -2.80 0.25
C TRP A 123 10.47 -1.70 1.16
N LEU A 124 9.89 -2.08 2.31
CA LEU A 124 9.42 -1.11 3.32
C LEU A 124 10.57 -0.26 3.89
N LEU A 125 11.70 -0.91 4.21
CA LEU A 125 12.89 -0.21 4.69
C LEU A 125 13.47 0.74 3.62
N SER A 126 13.48 0.32 2.36
CA SER A 126 13.95 1.16 1.24
C SER A 126 13.11 2.41 1.04
N LEU A 127 11.84 2.40 1.49
CA LEU A 127 10.93 3.54 1.50
C LEU A 127 10.95 4.30 2.83
N GLY A 128 11.99 4.10 3.65
CA GLY A 128 12.25 4.90 4.84
C GLY A 128 11.49 4.50 6.09
N MET A 129 10.77 3.36 6.08
CA MET A 129 10.09 2.88 7.28
C MET A 129 11.10 2.42 8.32
N LYS A 130 10.91 2.81 9.60
CA LYS A 130 11.82 2.45 10.69
C LYS A 130 11.74 0.96 11.02
N GLU A 131 12.87 0.27 11.00
CA GLU A 131 12.95 -1.16 11.34
C GLU A 131 12.39 -1.45 12.75
N SER A 132 12.58 -0.55 13.71
CA SER A 132 12.04 -0.70 15.07
C SER A 132 10.51 -0.74 15.16
N ASN A 133 9.81 -0.30 14.11
CA ASN A 133 8.35 -0.30 13.99
C ASN A 133 7.83 -1.48 13.18
N LEU A 134 8.71 -2.34 12.66
CA LEU A 134 8.38 -3.51 11.86
C LEU A 134 8.72 -4.79 12.61
N ARG A 135 7.91 -5.83 12.42
CA ARG A 135 8.24 -7.20 12.83
C ARG A 135 7.65 -8.22 11.88
N LEU A 136 8.32 -9.36 11.78
CA LEU A 136 7.81 -10.54 11.09
C LEU A 136 7.14 -11.45 12.12
N ASP A 137 5.89 -11.82 11.86
CA ASP A 137 5.10 -12.72 12.68
C ASP A 137 4.77 -13.98 11.87
N ASP A 138 5.58 -15.02 12.04
CA ASP A 138 5.39 -16.31 11.38
C ASP A 138 4.21 -17.03 12.05
N HIS A 139 3.21 -17.44 11.26
CA HIS A 139 2.03 -18.14 11.78
C HIS A 139 2.41 -19.51 12.33
N LYS A 140 1.78 -19.90 13.46
CA LYS A 140 1.83 -21.27 13.96
C LYS A 140 0.95 -22.18 13.10
N GLU A 141 1.21 -23.48 13.15
CA GLU A 141 0.48 -24.48 12.37
C GLU A 141 -1.04 -24.39 12.57
N GLU A 142 -1.50 -24.09 13.79
CA GLU A 142 -2.93 -23.96 14.10
C GLU A 142 -3.58 -22.69 13.55
N ALA A 143 -2.78 -21.69 13.18
CA ALA A 143 -3.22 -20.41 12.62
C ALA A 143 -3.13 -20.37 11.09
N LEU A 144 -2.48 -21.37 10.46
CA LEU A 144 -2.38 -21.46 9.01
C LEU A 144 -3.77 -21.66 8.39
N SER A 145 -4.01 -20.97 7.29
CA SER A 145 -5.15 -21.28 6.44
C SER A 145 -5.03 -22.70 5.90
N HIS A 146 -6.16 -23.40 5.73
CA HIS A 146 -6.20 -24.80 5.29
C HIS A 146 -5.50 -25.10 3.95
N TYR A 147 -5.20 -24.06 3.16
CA TYR A 147 -4.53 -24.13 1.88
C TYR A 147 -3.05 -23.69 1.92
N SER A 148 -2.56 -23.20 3.06
CA SER A 148 -1.21 -22.66 3.20
C SER A 148 -0.30 -23.58 3.98
N ASP A 149 0.94 -23.77 3.51
CA ASP A 149 1.98 -24.51 4.22
C ASP A 149 2.95 -23.60 5.00
N ALA A 150 2.94 -22.29 4.71
CA ALA A 150 3.59 -21.26 5.49
C ALA A 150 2.91 -19.90 5.27
N THR A 151 2.80 -19.10 6.34
CA THR A 151 2.35 -17.71 6.26
C THR A 151 3.16 -16.85 7.24
N THR A 152 3.57 -15.67 6.79
CA THR A 152 4.19 -14.65 7.64
C THR A 152 3.49 -13.32 7.41
N ASP A 153 3.09 -12.68 8.50
CA ASP A 153 2.63 -11.30 8.44
C ASP A 153 3.77 -10.35 8.76
N ILE A 154 3.97 -9.35 7.91
CA ILE A 154 4.70 -8.14 8.30
C ILE A 154 3.71 -7.28 9.10
N GLN A 155 4.04 -7.08 10.37
CA GLN A 155 3.27 -6.25 11.28
C GLN A 155 3.96 -4.90 11.48
N TYR A 156 3.14 -3.85 11.56
CA TYR A 156 3.59 -2.49 11.85
C TYR A 156 3.10 -2.05 13.24
N LYS A 157 3.91 -1.26 13.94
CA LYS A 157 3.59 -0.70 15.25
C LYS A 157 2.69 0.54 15.13
N PHE A 158 1.39 0.30 14.93
CA PHE A 158 0.36 1.34 14.94
C PHE A 158 0.21 1.99 16.33
N PRO A 159 -0.53 3.12 16.47
CA PRO A 159 -0.74 3.78 17.75
C PRO A 159 -1.36 2.89 18.85
N TRP A 160 -2.06 1.82 18.47
CA TRP A 160 -2.64 0.84 19.40
C TRP A 160 -1.77 -0.40 19.65
N GLY A 161 -0.62 -0.52 18.97
CA GLY A 161 0.27 -1.68 19.06
C GLY A 161 0.61 -2.28 17.70
N PHE A 162 1.27 -3.43 17.73
CA PHE A 162 1.59 -4.17 16.50
C PHE A 162 0.34 -4.84 15.94
N ASP A 163 0.11 -4.63 14.64
CA ASP A 163 -1.02 -5.21 13.90
C ASP A 163 -0.60 -5.53 12.46
N GLU A 164 -1.36 -6.40 11.81
CA GLU A 164 -1.08 -6.93 10.47
C GLU A 164 -1.18 -5.85 9.39
N MET A 165 -0.11 -5.71 8.59
CA MET A 165 -0.07 -4.79 7.45
C MET A 165 0.03 -5.52 6.11
N TRP A 166 0.88 -6.55 6.02
CA TRP A 166 1.18 -7.25 4.76
C TRP A 166 1.37 -8.74 5.03
N GLY A 167 0.48 -9.58 4.51
CA GLY A 167 0.59 -11.03 4.58
C GLY A 167 1.40 -11.61 3.42
N ILE A 168 2.28 -12.56 3.71
CA ILE A 168 2.98 -13.37 2.71
C ILE A 168 2.60 -14.82 2.98
N ALA A 169 1.94 -15.49 2.05
CA ALA A 169 1.48 -16.86 2.17
C ALA A 169 2.09 -17.75 1.08
N SER A 170 2.45 -18.99 1.42
CA SER A 170 2.72 -20.07 0.49
C SER A 170 1.49 -20.97 0.44
N ARG A 171 0.76 -20.92 -0.68
CA ARG A 171 -0.61 -21.47 -0.84
C ARG A 171 -0.64 -22.82 -1.56
N THR A 172 0.52 -23.45 -1.73
CA THR A 172 0.68 -24.70 -2.49
C THR A 172 0.00 -24.62 -3.87
N ASN A 173 -0.65 -25.68 -4.34
CA ASN A 173 -1.41 -25.72 -5.60
C ASN A 173 -2.93 -25.59 -5.40
N PHE A 174 -3.38 -25.24 -4.20
CA PHE A 174 -4.79 -25.31 -3.81
C PHE A 174 -5.69 -24.53 -4.77
N ASP A 175 -5.39 -23.25 -5.00
CA ASP A 175 -6.28 -22.34 -5.74
C ASP A 175 -6.54 -22.83 -7.17
N LEU A 176 -5.47 -23.15 -7.91
CA LEU A 176 -5.59 -23.67 -9.28
C LEU A 176 -6.26 -25.04 -9.33
N THR A 177 -6.03 -25.89 -8.32
CA THR A 177 -6.66 -27.22 -8.21
C THR A 177 -8.16 -27.09 -7.99
N GLN A 178 -8.61 -26.19 -7.11
CA GLN A 178 -10.03 -25.94 -6.89
C GLN A 178 -10.71 -25.41 -8.16
N HIS A 179 -10.11 -24.41 -8.82
CA HIS A 179 -10.64 -23.90 -10.09
C HIS A 179 -10.71 -24.97 -11.18
N GLN A 180 -9.68 -25.82 -11.31
CA GLN A 180 -9.71 -26.96 -12.23
C GLN A 180 -10.83 -27.95 -11.89
N ASN A 181 -11.00 -28.31 -10.62
CA ASN A 181 -11.99 -29.30 -10.19
C ASN A 181 -13.43 -28.83 -10.44
N HIS A 182 -13.71 -27.53 -10.25
CA HIS A 182 -15.04 -26.96 -10.45
C HIS A 182 -15.33 -26.58 -11.90
N SER A 183 -14.36 -26.01 -12.63
CA SER A 183 -14.54 -25.59 -14.03
C SER A 183 -14.36 -26.72 -15.06
N LYS A 184 -13.66 -27.81 -14.69
CA LYS A 184 -13.20 -28.88 -15.58
C LYS A 184 -12.19 -28.44 -16.64
N VAL A 185 -11.60 -27.26 -16.50
CA VAL A 185 -10.53 -26.76 -17.37
C VAL A 185 -9.16 -27.14 -16.79
N ASP A 186 -8.30 -27.73 -17.61
CA ASP A 186 -6.93 -28.11 -17.23
C ASP A 186 -6.04 -26.89 -16.91
N MET A 187 -5.64 -26.79 -15.65
CA MET A 187 -4.77 -25.74 -15.09
C MET A 187 -3.30 -26.16 -15.02
N THR A 188 -2.92 -27.33 -15.55
CA THR A 188 -1.52 -27.77 -15.55
C THR A 188 -0.64 -26.89 -16.44
N TYR A 189 0.61 -26.74 -16.01
CA TYR A 189 1.73 -26.16 -16.74
C TYR A 189 2.60 -27.30 -17.28
N LEU A 190 3.01 -27.20 -18.56
CA LEU A 190 4.01 -28.07 -19.16
C LEU A 190 5.35 -27.32 -19.17
N ASP A 191 6.30 -27.80 -18.39
CA ASP A 191 7.64 -27.24 -18.34
C ASP A 191 8.38 -27.53 -19.65
N PRO A 192 8.80 -26.51 -20.43
CA PRO A 192 9.46 -26.74 -21.71
C PRO A 192 10.89 -27.29 -21.58
N GLU A 193 11.48 -27.27 -20.38
CA GLU A 193 12.84 -27.74 -20.13
C GLU A 193 12.85 -29.18 -19.61
N THR A 194 11.94 -29.51 -18.68
CA THR A 194 11.84 -30.87 -18.11
C THR A 194 10.79 -31.75 -18.80
N ASN A 195 9.89 -31.15 -19.58
CA ASN A 195 8.72 -31.81 -20.19
C ASN A 195 7.74 -32.42 -19.16
N GLU A 196 7.83 -31.99 -17.90
CA GLU A 196 6.94 -32.40 -16.82
C GLU A 196 5.66 -31.58 -16.81
N ARG A 197 4.54 -32.21 -16.44
CA ARG A 197 3.26 -31.53 -16.21
C ARG A 197 2.95 -31.46 -14.73
N TYR A 198 2.66 -30.26 -14.25
CA TYR A 198 2.28 -30.05 -12.85
C TYR A 198 1.34 -28.85 -12.71
N ILE A 199 0.63 -28.78 -11.57
CA ILE A 199 -0.07 -27.56 -11.17
C ILE A 199 0.92 -26.72 -10.36
N PRO A 200 1.21 -25.47 -10.76
CA PRO A 200 2.15 -24.61 -10.06
C PRO A 200 1.77 -24.38 -8.60
N TYR A 201 2.78 -24.19 -7.77
CA TYR A 201 2.58 -23.65 -6.43
C TYR A 201 2.51 -22.12 -6.48
N VAL A 202 1.92 -21.50 -5.46
CA VAL A 202 1.72 -20.04 -5.42
C VAL A 202 2.30 -19.44 -4.14
N ILE A 203 3.16 -18.44 -4.30
CA ILE A 203 3.53 -17.51 -3.22
C ILE A 203 2.71 -16.22 -3.41
N GLU A 204 2.03 -15.81 -2.36
CA GLU A 204 1.15 -14.66 -2.34
C GLU A 204 1.60 -13.61 -1.33
N PRO A 205 2.23 -12.52 -1.78
CA PRO A 205 2.24 -11.26 -1.03
C PRO A 205 0.92 -10.51 -1.25
N SER A 206 0.16 -10.30 -0.17
CA SER A 206 -1.09 -9.52 -0.15
C SER A 206 -1.01 -8.39 0.86
N VAL A 207 -1.16 -7.14 0.40
CA VAL A 207 -1.13 -5.94 1.24
C VAL A 207 -2.38 -5.09 1.06
N GLY A 208 -2.96 -4.63 2.16
CA GLY A 208 -4.02 -3.64 2.15
C GLY A 208 -3.44 -2.24 1.91
N VAL A 209 -3.90 -1.54 0.87
CA VAL A 209 -3.39 -0.22 0.47
C VAL A 209 -3.59 0.79 1.59
N GLU A 210 -4.75 0.80 2.23
CA GLU A 210 -5.10 1.73 3.30
C GLU A 210 -4.25 1.51 4.55
N ARG A 211 -3.98 0.24 4.89
CA ARG A 211 -3.10 -0.09 6.03
C ARG A 211 -1.67 0.34 5.78
N LEU A 212 -1.17 0.07 4.57
CA LEU A 212 0.17 0.48 4.15
C LEU A 212 0.30 2.01 4.11
N PHE A 213 -0.70 2.71 3.57
CA PHE A 213 -0.79 4.16 3.58
C PHE A 213 -0.76 4.71 5.01
N PHE A 214 -1.57 4.15 5.90
CA PHE A 214 -1.59 4.57 7.30
C PHE A 214 -0.25 4.34 8.00
N ALA A 215 0.41 3.22 7.74
CA ALA A 215 1.72 2.91 8.29
C ALA A 215 2.77 3.94 7.87
N PHE A 216 2.85 4.29 6.58
CA PHE A 216 3.78 5.33 6.11
C PHE A 216 3.48 6.72 6.71
N LEU A 217 2.19 7.09 6.85
CA LEU A 217 1.82 8.34 7.51
C LEU A 217 2.23 8.35 8.98
N ALA A 218 1.94 7.26 9.70
CA ALA A 218 2.25 7.15 11.13
C ALA A 218 3.76 7.13 11.38
N ASP A 219 4.55 6.47 10.52
CA ASP A 219 6.00 6.37 10.67
C ASP A 219 6.72 7.69 10.33
N GLY A 220 6.21 8.39 9.32
CA GLY A 220 6.72 9.66 8.81
C GLY A 220 6.30 10.90 9.61
N TYR A 221 5.19 10.85 10.35
CA TYR A 221 4.72 12.00 11.14
C TYR A 221 5.64 12.31 12.32
N GLN A 222 6.16 13.54 12.36
CA GLN A 222 7.12 13.99 13.36
C GLN A 222 6.77 15.41 13.84
N ILE A 223 7.04 15.67 15.12
CA ILE A 223 7.05 17.01 15.68
C ILE A 223 8.50 17.30 16.09
N GLU A 224 9.11 18.28 15.44
CA GLU A 224 10.50 18.67 15.70
C GLU A 224 10.55 20.00 16.44
N GLU A 225 11.42 20.11 17.44
CA GLU A 225 11.78 21.39 18.06
C GLU A 225 12.85 22.10 17.23
N LEU A 226 12.63 23.38 16.94
CA LEU A 226 13.55 24.22 16.20
C LEU A 226 14.46 24.99 17.15
N ALA A 227 15.59 25.48 16.63
CA ALA A 227 16.57 26.26 17.39
C ALA A 227 15.98 27.54 18.04
N ASP A 228 14.86 28.05 17.53
CA ASP A 228 14.16 29.22 18.09
C ASP A 228 13.14 28.87 19.18
N GLY A 229 13.10 27.59 19.63
CA GLY A 229 12.19 27.09 20.65
C GLY A 229 10.75 26.83 20.16
N LYS A 230 10.48 27.01 18.86
CA LYS A 230 9.18 26.67 18.26
C LYS A 230 9.18 25.24 17.76
N THR A 231 8.01 24.63 17.71
CA THR A 231 7.84 23.30 17.09
C THR A 231 7.46 23.41 15.62
N ARG A 232 7.78 22.39 14.83
CA ARG A 232 7.22 22.15 13.50
C ARG A 232 6.63 20.75 13.40
N GLU A 233 5.47 20.65 12.77
CA GLU A 233 4.93 19.38 12.30
C GLU A 233 5.49 19.09 10.91
N LEU A 234 5.92 17.85 10.72
CA LEU A 234 6.60 17.39 9.52
C LEU A 234 6.09 16.00 9.17
N LEU A 235 5.72 15.79 7.90
CA LEU A 235 5.51 14.45 7.35
C LEU A 235 6.75 14.03 6.57
N LYS A 236 7.67 13.33 7.25
CA LYS A 236 8.96 12.86 6.72
C LYS A 236 8.81 11.49 6.05
N ILE A 237 8.20 11.49 4.87
CA ILE A 237 8.04 10.31 4.01
C ILE A 237 9.10 10.29 2.90
N HIS A 238 9.37 9.11 2.33
CA HIS A 238 10.31 9.00 1.22
C HIS A 238 9.91 9.90 0.05
N PRO A 239 10.85 10.55 -0.67
CA PRO A 239 10.56 11.48 -1.77
C PRO A 239 9.66 10.86 -2.86
N ALA A 240 9.86 9.57 -3.15
CA ALA A 240 9.02 8.81 -4.08
C ALA A 240 7.54 8.75 -3.67
N LEU A 241 7.24 8.79 -2.37
CA LEU A 241 5.88 8.75 -1.81
C LEU A 241 5.28 10.14 -1.55
N ALA A 242 6.07 11.22 -1.65
CA ALA A 242 5.59 12.57 -1.41
C ALA A 242 4.40 12.92 -2.34
N PRO A 243 3.26 13.42 -1.81
CA PRO A 243 2.09 13.80 -2.60
C PRO A 243 2.41 14.84 -3.67
N TYR A 244 3.29 15.79 -3.33
CA TYR A 244 3.87 16.74 -4.26
C TYR A 244 5.39 16.64 -4.18
N LYS A 245 6.05 16.59 -5.34
CA LYS A 245 7.51 16.58 -5.43
C LYS A 245 8.08 17.97 -5.16
N ALA A 246 7.40 19.01 -5.63
CA ALA A 246 7.77 20.40 -5.38
C ALA A 246 6.55 21.31 -5.17
N ALA A 247 6.70 22.32 -4.30
CA ALA A 247 5.79 23.46 -4.20
C ALA A 247 6.44 24.70 -4.83
N VAL A 248 5.70 25.46 -5.64
CA VAL A 248 6.17 26.72 -6.25
C VAL A 248 5.55 27.91 -5.52
N LEU A 249 6.41 28.75 -4.93
CA LEU A 249 6.03 29.74 -3.93
C LEU A 249 6.59 31.13 -4.31
N PRO A 250 5.77 32.09 -4.79
CA PRO A 250 6.24 33.45 -5.03
C PRO A 250 6.53 34.17 -3.71
N LEU A 251 7.72 34.74 -3.54
CA LEU A 251 8.09 35.50 -2.33
C LEU A 251 7.16 36.69 -2.11
N ASN A 252 6.92 37.48 -3.17
CA ASN A 252 5.97 38.59 -3.19
C ASN A 252 4.88 38.32 -4.23
N LYS A 253 3.62 38.30 -3.79
CA LYS A 253 2.46 38.03 -4.65
C LYS A 253 2.32 39.00 -5.83
N LYS A 254 2.63 40.29 -5.65
CA LYS A 254 2.43 41.27 -6.73
C LYS A 254 3.54 41.22 -7.78
N LEU A 255 4.75 40.85 -7.37
CA LEU A 255 5.93 40.94 -8.21
C LEU A 255 6.28 39.60 -8.87
N HIS A 256 6.08 38.48 -8.16
CA HIS A 256 6.64 37.19 -8.55
C HIS A 256 5.59 36.17 -9.01
N SER A 257 4.29 36.42 -8.81
CA SER A 257 3.24 35.44 -9.11
C SER A 257 3.21 35.02 -10.58
N ASP A 258 3.36 35.96 -11.53
CA ASP A 258 3.35 35.63 -12.97
C ASP A 258 4.49 34.67 -13.33
N LYS A 259 5.71 34.95 -12.83
CA LYS A 259 6.86 34.07 -13.06
C LYS A 259 6.71 32.74 -12.33
N ALA A 260 6.15 32.75 -11.12
CA ALA A 260 5.90 31.54 -10.36
C ALA A 260 4.84 30.63 -11.03
N GLU A 261 3.81 31.20 -11.64
CA GLU A 261 2.83 30.44 -12.42
C GLU A 261 3.44 29.83 -13.68
N GLU A 262 4.34 30.56 -14.37
CA GLU A 262 5.13 30.03 -15.50
C GLU A 262 5.98 28.82 -15.08
N VAL A 263 6.73 28.95 -13.98
CA VAL A 263 7.58 27.87 -13.44
C VAL A 263 6.72 26.68 -13.01
N TYR A 264 5.61 26.92 -12.31
CA TYR A 264 4.65 25.87 -11.93
C TYR A 264 4.13 25.10 -13.15
N LYS A 265 3.64 25.79 -14.19
CA LYS A 265 3.15 25.16 -15.42
C LYS A 265 4.25 24.37 -16.15
N SER A 266 5.51 24.81 -16.04
CA SER A 266 6.64 24.08 -16.59
C SER A 266 6.89 22.77 -15.83
N LEU A 267 6.95 22.84 -14.49
CA LEU A 267 7.19 21.67 -13.63
C LEU A 267 6.05 20.65 -13.65
N ALA A 268 4.79 21.12 -13.75
CA ALA A 268 3.60 20.27 -13.79
C ALA A 268 3.56 19.31 -15.00
N LYS A 269 4.42 19.50 -16.00
CA LYS A 269 4.58 18.55 -17.12
C LYS A 269 5.38 17.30 -16.74
N TYR A 270 6.12 17.35 -15.64
CA TYR A 270 7.09 16.32 -15.24
C TYR A 270 6.76 15.71 -13.87
N PHE A 271 6.19 16.51 -12.97
CA PHE A 271 5.97 16.10 -11.58
C PHE A 271 4.63 16.56 -11.05
N ASP A 272 4.13 15.86 -10.02
CA ASP A 272 3.08 16.37 -9.15
C ASP A 272 3.62 17.56 -8.36
N VAL A 273 3.13 18.76 -8.68
CA VAL A 273 3.53 20.02 -8.04
C VAL A 273 2.33 20.81 -7.55
N VAL A 274 2.57 21.69 -6.60
CA VAL A 274 1.53 22.57 -6.04
C VAL A 274 1.98 24.03 -6.10
N TYR A 275 1.05 24.95 -6.34
CA TYR A 275 1.28 26.39 -6.32
C TYR A 275 0.62 27.00 -5.07
N ASP A 276 1.34 27.88 -4.36
CA ASP A 276 0.79 28.58 -3.20
C ASP A 276 1.38 29.98 -3.04
N GLU A 277 0.53 31.00 -3.17
CA GLU A 277 0.84 32.42 -2.98
C GLU A 277 0.14 33.02 -1.75
N THR A 278 -0.46 32.18 -0.91
CA THR A 278 -1.23 32.62 0.25
C THR A 278 -0.33 32.88 1.46
N GLN A 279 -0.59 33.97 2.17
CA GLN A 279 0.14 34.32 3.39
C GLN A 279 1.66 34.48 3.19
N ASN A 280 2.41 34.64 4.29
CA ASN A 280 3.86 34.79 4.22
C ASN A 280 4.56 33.47 3.84
N ILE A 281 5.78 33.57 3.32
CA ILE A 281 6.55 32.40 2.84
C ILE A 281 6.80 31.36 3.94
N GLY A 282 7.06 31.80 5.17
CA GLY A 282 7.28 30.91 6.31
C GLY A 282 6.06 30.02 6.59
N LYS A 283 4.85 30.57 6.57
CA LYS A 283 3.61 29.78 6.73
C LYS A 283 3.37 28.82 5.58
N ARG A 284 3.78 29.18 4.36
CA ARG A 284 3.72 28.27 3.21
C ARG A 284 4.66 27.10 3.37
N TYR A 285 5.92 27.33 3.76
CA TYR A 285 6.84 26.24 4.08
C TYR A 285 6.28 25.29 5.15
N ARG A 286 5.68 25.81 6.23
CA ARG A 286 5.06 24.98 7.27
C ARG A 286 3.95 24.08 6.75
N ARG A 287 3.09 24.62 5.88
CA ARG A 287 2.02 23.83 5.26
C ARG A 287 2.57 22.71 4.39
N GLN A 288 3.62 23.00 3.62
CA GLN A 288 4.27 22.01 2.75
C GLN A 288 5.01 20.93 3.55
N ASP A 289 5.69 21.31 4.64
CA ASP A 289 6.33 20.37 5.58
C ASP A 289 5.27 19.42 6.20
N GLN A 290 4.11 19.95 6.62
CA GLN A 290 3.01 19.19 7.22
C GLN A 290 2.39 18.14 6.28
N ILE A 291 2.28 18.44 4.99
CA ILE A 291 1.71 17.51 3.99
C ILE A 291 2.78 16.66 3.28
N GLY A 292 4.05 16.82 3.67
CA GLY A 292 5.15 15.99 3.20
C GLY A 292 5.68 16.31 1.81
N THR A 293 5.36 17.49 1.26
CA THR A 293 5.92 17.97 -0.01
C THR A 293 7.45 18.03 0.09
N TYR A 294 8.16 17.40 -0.83
CA TYR A 294 9.59 17.15 -0.64
C TYR A 294 10.46 18.41 -0.83
N LEU A 295 10.17 19.23 -1.84
CA LEU A 295 10.92 20.46 -2.14
C LEU A 295 10.00 21.68 -2.17
N ALA A 296 10.52 22.83 -1.77
CA ALA A 296 9.82 24.11 -1.93
C ALA A 296 10.68 25.07 -2.75
N VAL A 297 10.21 25.40 -3.96
CA VAL A 297 10.84 26.32 -4.91
C VAL A 297 10.29 27.72 -4.69
N THR A 298 11.15 28.64 -4.27
CA THR A 298 10.79 30.04 -4.04
C THR A 298 11.22 30.91 -5.20
N ILE A 299 10.28 31.77 -5.63
CA ILE A 299 10.46 32.72 -6.74
C ILE A 299 10.60 34.12 -6.15
N ASP A 300 11.74 34.74 -6.37
CA ASP A 300 12.15 36.03 -5.81
C ASP A 300 12.69 36.98 -6.89
N ASP A 301 13.18 38.15 -6.47
CA ASP A 301 13.74 39.16 -7.38
C ASP A 301 14.96 38.61 -8.16
N GLU A 302 15.76 37.74 -7.54
CA GLU A 302 16.88 37.05 -8.19
C GLU A 302 16.40 36.11 -9.31
N THR A 303 15.22 35.52 -9.16
CA THR A 303 14.62 34.73 -10.24
C THR A 303 14.30 35.58 -11.46
N LEU A 304 13.79 36.80 -11.26
CA LEU A 304 13.46 37.71 -12.36
C LEU A 304 14.71 38.30 -13.03
N ASN A 305 15.73 38.62 -12.23
CA ASN A 305 16.94 39.30 -12.72
C ASN A 305 17.96 38.32 -13.30
N ASN A 306 18.16 37.16 -12.65
CA ASN A 306 19.28 36.25 -12.91
C ASN A 306 18.84 34.84 -13.31
N GLY A 307 17.53 34.54 -13.33
CA GLY A 307 17.01 33.24 -13.77
C GLY A 307 17.33 32.08 -12.81
N THR A 308 17.57 32.38 -11.53
CA THR A 308 17.85 31.41 -10.47
C THR A 308 16.73 31.35 -9.44
N VAL A 309 16.41 30.16 -8.94
CA VAL A 309 15.41 29.93 -7.90
C VAL A 309 16.05 29.37 -6.64
N THR A 310 15.42 29.63 -5.51
CA THR A 310 15.80 29.03 -4.23
C THR A 310 15.01 27.75 -4.01
N VAL A 311 15.67 26.61 -3.85
CA VAL A 311 15.04 25.31 -3.59
C VAL A 311 15.32 24.89 -2.15
N ARG A 312 14.27 24.81 -1.34
CA ARG A 312 14.36 24.39 0.06
C ARG A 312 14.05 22.89 0.21
N ASN A 313 14.93 22.16 0.91
CA ASN A 313 14.70 20.77 1.29
C ASN A 313 13.77 20.69 2.52
N ARG A 314 12.76 19.82 2.48
CA ARG A 314 11.82 19.61 3.59
C ARG A 314 12.51 19.15 4.87
N ASP A 315 13.39 18.15 4.75
CA ASP A 315 13.99 17.45 5.89
C ASP A 315 15.07 18.30 6.54
N THR A 316 16.05 18.78 5.77
CA THR A 316 17.21 19.52 6.29
C THR A 316 16.93 21.01 6.48
N MET A 317 15.88 21.55 5.85
CA MET A 317 15.60 22.99 5.77
C MET A 317 16.64 23.81 5.00
N GLU A 318 17.67 23.17 4.43
CA GLU A 318 18.70 23.82 3.62
C GLU A 318 18.11 24.38 2.33
N GLN A 319 18.76 25.43 1.81
CA GLN A 319 18.32 26.17 0.63
C GLN A 319 19.44 26.20 -0.40
N ASP A 320 19.19 25.58 -1.55
CA ASP A 320 20.09 25.60 -2.69
C ASP A 320 19.65 26.62 -3.72
N ILE A 321 20.60 27.31 -4.35
CA ILE A 321 20.32 28.19 -5.49
C ILE A 321 20.51 27.38 -6.77
N VAL A 322 19.43 27.25 -7.56
CA VAL A 322 19.40 26.42 -8.77
C VAL A 322 18.97 27.29 -9.95
N LYS A 323 19.67 27.19 -11.08
CA LYS A 323 19.22 27.85 -12.32
C LYS A 323 17.92 27.23 -12.81
N LEU A 324 17.00 28.05 -13.33
CA LEU A 324 15.71 27.59 -13.85
C LEU A 324 15.85 26.49 -14.91
N GLU A 325 16.88 26.57 -15.77
CA GLU A 325 17.19 25.57 -16.79
C GLU A 325 17.51 24.18 -16.22
N ASN A 326 18.07 24.11 -15.01
CA ASN A 326 18.48 22.86 -14.36
C ASN A 326 17.47 22.36 -13.32
N LEU A 327 16.36 23.08 -13.13
CA LEU A 327 15.42 22.80 -12.04
C LEU A 327 14.74 21.43 -12.19
N VAL A 328 14.40 21.04 -13.42
CA VAL A 328 13.76 19.73 -13.69
C VAL A 328 14.71 18.59 -13.32
N GLU A 329 15.96 18.64 -13.80
CA GLU A 329 16.99 17.64 -13.49
C GLU A 329 17.29 17.58 -11.99
N TYR A 330 17.35 18.75 -11.32
CA TYR A 330 17.55 18.82 -9.89
C TYR A 330 16.44 18.08 -9.13
N ILE A 331 15.17 18.36 -9.45
CA ILE A 331 14.02 17.69 -8.80
C ILE A 331 14.03 16.20 -9.12
N GLU A 332 14.24 15.81 -10.37
CA GLU A 332 14.26 14.40 -10.79
C GLU A 332 15.31 13.60 -10.01
N LYS A 333 16.52 14.12 -9.89
CA LYS A 333 17.59 13.50 -9.12
C LYS A 333 17.25 13.38 -7.63
N ALA A 334 16.59 14.40 -7.07
CA ALA A 334 16.24 14.45 -5.67
C ALA A 334 15.09 13.49 -5.30
N VAL A 335 14.17 13.19 -6.23
CA VAL A 335 12.98 12.34 -5.98
C VAL A 335 13.08 10.91 -6.52
N LYS A 336 14.19 10.57 -7.17
CA LYS A 336 14.41 9.25 -7.76
C LYS A 336 14.36 8.15 -6.70
N PHE A 337 13.58 7.10 -6.98
CA PHE A 337 13.54 5.86 -6.20
C PHE A 337 14.61 4.88 -6.71
#